data_AF-A0A1H9RB49-F1
#
_entry.id   AF-A0A1H9RB49-F1
#
_cell.length_a   1.000
_cell.length_b   1.000
_cell.length_c   1.000
_cell.angle_alpha   90.00
_cell.angle_beta   90.00
_cell.angle_gamma   90.00
#
_symmetry.space_group_name_H-M   'P 1'
#
loop_
_entity.id
_entity.type
_entity.pdbx_description
1 polymer ?
#
loop_
_entity_poly.entity_id
_entity_poly.type
_entity_poly.pdbx_seq_one_letter_code
_entity_poly.pdbx_strand_id
1 'polypeptide(L)'
;MAKDETKGESLNDAAVISAFKDKTKEKFHELDGMDPETIEANVKTIVQGIVNDYGMDVIIEDVVVSGSRCRGMEEKGADLDVVLYYSGSVREDDLFNTLNQGNIIMGGVKLDINTISQEQHGSLSEYLTGVEAYLTEKQAQIIQEAQQHNTEITYTVAECGEFHSMGAYHEGIATIEEAKALFEGIRENHSNMIPAVGINIHEARTPEIDDVQMDVLYGNSIDLDDLRYVPQIWNDQEGLSKVGQIIDAFPDARIIGELPGLTVQDRAEPDMDVVKPVYVDEAAKLAAEIDRFSSDFDPYEYKDTVDNWELQVQNIADDIRNGNSADYKKYLGTVIEESDNIEDVRKAAELLVKLAEYKPLAKVEELEEVNFNQIDNVLSNTVPKSEEKREARQAEQERLEELQRIEEEERKRRARGERPSLRARLAAKKAIVAANSAVPQRSKQREAQEAVASQRDI
;
A
#
# COMPACT_ATOMS: atom_id res chain seq x y z
N MET A 1 28.82 -32.89 -79.02
CA MET A 1 27.80 -32.17 -78.24
C MET A 1 27.79 -32.78 -76.85
N ALA A 2 28.55 -32.17 -75.94
CA ALA A 2 28.51 -32.54 -74.53
C ALA A 2 27.22 -31.97 -73.95
N LYS A 3 26.40 -32.83 -73.33
CA LYS A 3 25.28 -32.38 -72.51
C LYS A 3 25.89 -31.88 -71.21
N ASP A 4 25.70 -30.60 -70.96
CA ASP A 4 26.05 -29.93 -69.73
C ASP A 4 25.09 -30.44 -68.63
N GLU A 5 25.63 -31.24 -67.72
CA GLU A 5 24.97 -31.65 -66.48
C GLU A 5 25.17 -30.52 -65.46
N THR A 6 24.40 -29.45 -65.58
CA THR A 6 24.22 -28.50 -64.49
C THR A 6 23.34 -29.18 -63.44
N LYS A 7 24.01 -29.84 -62.48
CA LYS A 7 23.45 -30.15 -61.16
C LYS A 7 22.79 -28.89 -60.61
N GLY A 8 21.50 -28.95 -60.33
CA GLY A 8 20.76 -27.88 -59.68
C GLY A 8 21.49 -27.48 -58.38
N GLU A 9 21.86 -26.21 -58.31
CA GLU A 9 22.33 -25.58 -57.07
C GLU A 9 21.28 -25.82 -55.98
N SER A 10 21.73 -26.11 -54.77
CA SER A 10 20.86 -26.24 -53.59
C SER A 10 19.97 -25.00 -53.52
N LEU A 11 18.66 -25.18 -53.72
CA LEU A 11 17.67 -24.12 -53.56
C LEU A 11 17.69 -23.58 -52.11
N ASN A 12 18.12 -24.40 -51.14
CA ASN A 12 18.27 -24.04 -49.74
C ASN A 12 19.64 -23.37 -49.47
N ASP A 13 19.60 -22.13 -48.98
CA ASP A 13 20.76 -21.45 -48.40
C ASP A 13 20.93 -21.84 -46.92
N ALA A 14 21.89 -22.73 -46.66
CA ALA A 14 22.20 -23.21 -45.32
C ALA A 14 22.64 -22.09 -44.36
N ALA A 15 23.24 -20.99 -44.85
CA ALA A 15 23.65 -19.88 -44.01
C ALA A 15 22.43 -19.11 -43.48
N VAL A 16 21.39 -18.94 -44.30
CA VAL A 16 20.13 -18.30 -43.89
C VAL A 16 19.42 -19.15 -42.84
N ILE A 17 19.33 -20.47 -43.06
CA ILE A 17 18.68 -21.40 -42.12
C ILE A 17 19.45 -21.42 -40.79
N SER A 18 20.78 -21.53 -40.83
CA SER A 18 21.63 -21.51 -39.62
C SER A 18 21.44 -20.20 -38.85
N ALA A 19 21.51 -19.04 -39.52
CA ALA A 19 21.34 -17.75 -38.87
C ALA A 19 19.94 -17.61 -38.23
N PHE A 20 18.90 -18.15 -38.86
CA PHE A 20 17.56 -18.18 -38.30
C PHE A 20 17.48 -19.05 -37.04
N LYS A 21 18.07 -20.26 -37.06
CA LYS A 21 18.11 -21.17 -35.91
C LYS A 21 18.96 -20.62 -34.77
N ASP A 22 20.12 -20.01 -35.06
CA ASP A 22 20.98 -19.37 -34.07
C ASP A 22 20.26 -18.22 -33.36
N LYS A 23 19.56 -17.36 -34.12
CA LYS A 23 18.74 -16.29 -33.54
C LYS A 23 17.58 -16.84 -32.72
N THR A 24 16.99 -17.95 -33.16
CA THR A 24 15.93 -18.65 -32.41
C THR A 24 16.45 -19.14 -31.08
N LYS A 25 17.61 -19.79 -31.06
CA LYS A 25 18.26 -20.28 -29.84
C LYS A 25 18.56 -19.17 -28.83
N GLU A 26 18.89 -17.96 -29.31
CA GLU A 26 19.14 -16.80 -28.43
C GLU A 26 17.85 -16.26 -27.79
N LYS A 27 16.73 -16.27 -28.52
CA LYS A 27 15.49 -15.57 -28.13
C LYS A 27 14.41 -16.49 -27.55
N PHE A 28 14.52 -17.79 -27.76
CA PHE A 28 13.50 -18.76 -27.36
C PHE A 28 13.48 -18.95 -25.84
N HIS A 29 12.30 -18.87 -25.24
CA HIS A 29 12.09 -19.28 -23.86
C HIS A 29 11.88 -20.78 -23.78
N GLU A 30 12.72 -21.49 -23.03
CA GLU A 30 12.68 -22.96 -22.92
C GLU A 30 11.31 -23.48 -22.49
N LEU A 31 10.91 -24.62 -23.07
CA LEU A 31 9.64 -25.28 -22.77
C LEU A 31 9.89 -26.62 -22.10
N ASP A 32 9.60 -26.70 -20.79
CA ASP A 32 9.83 -27.92 -19.99
C ASP A 32 11.27 -28.46 -20.11
N GLY A 33 12.24 -27.55 -20.11
CA GLY A 33 13.66 -27.84 -20.28
C GLY A 33 14.07 -28.26 -21.70
N MET A 34 13.19 -28.11 -22.70
CA MET A 34 13.52 -28.33 -24.11
C MET A 34 13.91 -27.02 -24.78
N ASP A 35 15.07 -27.03 -25.42
CA ASP A 35 15.54 -25.99 -26.34
C ASP A 35 14.98 -26.22 -27.76
N PRO A 36 15.11 -25.23 -28.68
CA PRO A 36 14.61 -25.37 -30.05
C PRO A 36 15.15 -26.58 -30.80
N GLU A 37 16.43 -26.92 -30.62
CA GLU A 37 17.05 -28.07 -31.28
C GLU A 37 16.41 -29.40 -30.82
N THR A 38 16.15 -29.53 -29.51
CA THR A 38 15.47 -30.68 -28.93
C THR A 38 14.02 -30.78 -29.44
N ILE A 39 13.33 -29.65 -29.53
CA ILE A 39 11.98 -29.57 -30.09
C ILE A 39 11.97 -30.03 -31.55
N GLU A 40 12.85 -29.49 -32.40
CA GLU A 40 12.95 -29.86 -33.82
C GLU A 40 13.22 -31.36 -33.99
N ALA A 41 14.12 -31.93 -33.19
CA ALA A 41 14.42 -33.36 -33.21
C ALA A 41 13.23 -34.24 -32.79
N ASN A 42 12.50 -33.82 -31.75
CA ASN A 42 11.32 -34.52 -31.25
C ASN A 42 10.18 -34.45 -32.27
N VAL A 43 9.92 -33.27 -32.84
CA VAL A 43 8.89 -33.10 -33.88
C VAL A 43 9.24 -33.94 -35.11
N LYS A 44 10.50 -33.94 -35.56
CA LYS A 44 10.95 -34.81 -36.66
C LYS A 44 10.66 -36.28 -36.39
N THR A 45 10.90 -36.75 -35.17
CA THR A 45 10.62 -38.14 -34.75
C THR A 45 9.13 -38.45 -34.78
N ILE A 46 8.29 -37.55 -34.27
CA ILE A 46 6.83 -37.70 -34.25
C ILE A 46 6.28 -37.74 -35.68
N VAL A 47 6.65 -36.77 -36.51
CA VAL A 47 6.23 -36.69 -37.91
C VAL A 47 6.66 -37.94 -38.67
N GLN A 48 7.89 -38.42 -38.47
CA GLN A 48 8.37 -39.63 -39.14
C GLN A 48 7.54 -40.87 -38.76
N GLY A 49 7.12 -40.97 -37.49
CA GLY A 49 6.21 -42.02 -37.03
C GLY A 49 4.88 -41.97 -37.77
N ILE A 50 4.25 -40.79 -37.84
CA ILE A 50 2.97 -40.60 -38.54
C ILE A 50 3.09 -40.93 -40.03
N VAL A 51 4.14 -40.43 -40.70
CA VAL A 51 4.39 -40.70 -42.13
C VAL A 51 4.50 -42.20 -42.38
N ASN A 52 5.24 -42.92 -41.53
CA ASN A 52 5.42 -44.37 -41.66
C ASN A 52 4.12 -45.14 -41.40
N ASP A 53 3.38 -44.78 -40.36
CA ASP A 53 2.14 -45.46 -39.95
C ASP A 53 1.04 -45.35 -41.01
N TYR A 54 0.96 -44.20 -41.69
CA TYR A 54 0.02 -43.95 -42.77
C TYR A 54 0.55 -44.33 -44.16
N GLY A 55 1.81 -44.78 -44.26
CA GLY A 55 2.45 -45.14 -45.52
C GLY A 55 2.52 -43.97 -46.51
N MET A 56 2.76 -42.77 -46.00
CA MET A 56 2.82 -41.54 -46.78
C MET A 56 4.15 -41.41 -47.53
N ASP A 57 4.09 -40.95 -48.78
CA ASP A 57 5.28 -40.63 -49.57
C ASP A 57 5.78 -39.22 -49.24
N VAL A 58 6.48 -39.12 -48.11
CA VAL A 58 7.03 -37.89 -47.53
C VAL A 58 8.45 -38.16 -47.02
N ILE A 59 9.40 -37.32 -47.43
CA ILE A 59 10.78 -37.27 -46.93
C ILE A 59 10.93 -35.98 -46.14
N ILE A 60 11.27 -36.11 -44.85
CA ILE A 60 11.47 -34.95 -43.96
C ILE A 60 12.87 -34.37 -44.19
N GLU A 61 12.93 -33.23 -44.87
CA GLU A 61 14.16 -32.53 -45.20
C GLU A 61 14.68 -31.74 -43.98
N ASP A 62 13.83 -30.92 -43.35
CA ASP A 62 14.19 -30.16 -42.14
C ASP A 62 12.94 -29.85 -41.28
N VAL A 63 13.19 -29.50 -40.03
CA VAL A 63 12.20 -29.04 -39.06
C VAL A 63 12.75 -27.80 -38.38
N VAL A 64 11.96 -26.73 -38.29
CA VAL A 64 12.41 -25.44 -37.75
C VAL A 64 11.36 -24.87 -36.80
N VAL A 65 11.74 -24.52 -35.57
CA VAL A 65 10.84 -23.78 -34.66
C VAL A 65 10.55 -22.40 -35.26
N SER A 66 9.28 -22.02 -35.31
CA SER A 66 8.80 -20.78 -35.93
C SER A 66 7.84 -20.02 -35.02
N GLY A 67 7.07 -19.10 -35.60
CA GLY A 67 6.04 -18.34 -34.91
C GLY A 67 6.57 -17.34 -33.89
N SER A 68 5.72 -16.99 -32.93
CA SER A 68 6.04 -15.97 -31.92
C SER A 68 7.19 -16.39 -31.00
N ARG A 69 7.21 -17.67 -30.61
CA ARG A 69 8.20 -18.25 -29.68
C ARG A 69 9.62 -18.22 -30.21
N CYS A 70 9.81 -18.34 -31.52
CA CYS A 70 11.16 -18.31 -32.08
C CYS A 70 11.86 -16.95 -31.89
N ARG A 71 11.12 -15.90 -31.51
CA ARG A 71 11.68 -14.56 -31.23
C ARG A 71 11.36 -14.05 -29.82
N GLY A 72 10.84 -14.90 -28.92
CA GLY A 72 10.48 -14.49 -27.56
C GLY A 72 9.29 -13.51 -27.51
N MET A 73 8.42 -13.55 -28.53
CA MET A 73 7.27 -12.66 -28.69
C MET A 73 5.93 -13.32 -28.34
N GLU A 74 5.96 -14.47 -27.66
CA GLU A 74 4.77 -15.24 -27.36
C GLU A 74 3.93 -14.65 -26.23
N GLU A 75 2.61 -14.73 -26.41
CA GLU A 75 1.65 -14.41 -25.35
C GLU A 75 1.37 -15.64 -24.47
N LYS A 76 0.77 -15.39 -23.30
CA LYS A 76 0.34 -16.45 -22.39
C LYS A 76 -0.67 -17.37 -23.10
N GLY A 77 -0.35 -18.66 -23.16
CA GLY A 77 -1.21 -19.66 -23.79
C GLY A 77 -1.06 -19.78 -25.31
N ALA A 78 -0.13 -19.03 -25.92
CA ALA A 78 0.18 -19.21 -27.33
C ALA A 78 0.73 -20.62 -27.63
N ASP A 79 0.56 -21.07 -28.86
CA ASP A 79 0.96 -22.36 -29.40
C ASP A 79 2.45 -22.42 -29.80
N LEU A 80 2.96 -23.65 -29.94
CA LEU A 80 4.29 -23.91 -30.45
C LEU A 80 4.20 -24.14 -31.96
N ASP A 81 4.54 -23.12 -32.74
CA ASP A 81 4.61 -23.21 -34.19
C ASP A 81 5.93 -23.86 -34.64
N VAL A 82 5.82 -24.87 -35.49
CA VAL A 82 6.97 -25.52 -36.12
C VAL A 82 6.72 -25.64 -37.62
N VAL A 83 7.77 -25.39 -38.40
CA VAL A 83 7.76 -25.56 -39.86
C VAL A 83 8.38 -26.90 -40.20
N LEU A 84 7.63 -27.75 -40.90
CA LEU A 84 8.09 -29.00 -41.49
C LEU A 84 8.39 -28.75 -42.97
N TYR A 85 9.66 -28.79 -43.35
CA TYR A 85 10.07 -28.76 -44.75
C TYR A 85 10.27 -30.19 -45.25
N TYR A 86 9.59 -30.55 -46.34
CA TYR A 86 9.56 -31.92 -46.83
C TYR A 86 9.58 -31.99 -48.37
N SER A 87 9.92 -33.16 -48.90
CA SER A 87 9.75 -33.51 -50.31
C SER A 87 8.89 -34.77 -50.44
N GLY A 88 8.21 -34.96 -51.56
CA GLY A 88 7.33 -36.13 -51.77
C GLY A 88 6.08 -35.83 -52.58
N SER A 89 5.14 -36.79 -52.62
CA SER A 89 3.91 -36.67 -53.42
C SER A 89 2.66 -36.29 -52.61
N VAL A 90 2.75 -36.21 -51.29
CA VAL A 90 1.63 -35.78 -50.44
C VAL A 90 1.45 -34.27 -50.53
N ARG A 91 0.21 -33.83 -50.71
CA ARG A 91 -0.14 -32.40 -50.74
C ARG A 91 0.01 -31.79 -49.35
N GLU A 92 0.48 -30.54 -49.29
CA GLU A 92 0.71 -29.82 -48.05
C GLU A 92 -0.53 -29.79 -47.16
N ASP A 93 -1.68 -29.38 -47.69
CA ASP A 93 -2.93 -29.33 -46.92
C ASP A 93 -3.30 -30.70 -46.30
N ASP A 94 -3.08 -31.78 -47.03
CA ASP A 94 -3.41 -33.14 -46.56
C ASP A 94 -2.44 -33.56 -45.44
N LEU A 95 -1.16 -33.23 -45.57
CA LEU A 95 -0.15 -33.50 -44.55
C LEU A 95 -0.38 -32.62 -43.30
N PHE A 96 -0.61 -31.32 -43.48
CA PHE A 96 -0.97 -30.38 -42.42
C PHE A 96 -2.16 -30.88 -41.61
N ASN A 97 -3.25 -31.25 -42.29
CA ASN A 97 -4.45 -31.74 -41.63
C ASN A 97 -4.19 -33.05 -40.88
N THR A 98 -3.36 -33.94 -41.42
CA THR A 98 -3.02 -35.21 -40.75
C THR A 98 -2.19 -34.96 -39.49
N LEU A 99 -1.16 -34.12 -39.58
CA LEU A 99 -0.26 -33.85 -38.45
C LEU A 99 -0.94 -33.12 -37.30
N ASN A 100 -1.91 -32.24 -37.61
CA ASN A 100 -2.59 -31.42 -36.61
C ASN A 100 -3.89 -32.04 -36.05
N GLN A 101 -4.35 -33.20 -36.56
CA GLN A 101 -5.54 -33.90 -36.06
C GLN A 101 -5.43 -34.34 -34.59
N GLY A 102 -4.23 -34.69 -34.14
CA GLY A 102 -4.00 -35.29 -32.83
C GLY A 102 -3.93 -34.32 -31.65
N ASN A 103 -3.97 -32.99 -31.89
CA ASN A 103 -3.66 -31.96 -30.88
C ASN A 103 -2.42 -32.32 -30.05
N ILE A 104 -1.29 -32.51 -30.72
CA ILE A 104 -0.04 -32.92 -30.08
C ILE A 104 0.37 -31.83 -29.07
N ILE A 105 0.77 -32.26 -27.87
CA ILE A 105 1.26 -31.37 -26.81
C ILE A 105 2.76 -31.61 -26.64
N MET A 106 3.54 -30.54 -26.61
CA MET A 106 4.99 -30.58 -26.37
C MET A 106 5.34 -29.49 -25.36
N GLY A 107 5.99 -29.87 -24.25
CA GLY A 107 6.36 -28.91 -23.20
C GLY A 107 5.16 -28.18 -22.58
N GLY A 108 4.02 -28.86 -22.49
CA GLY A 108 2.77 -28.29 -21.94
C GLY A 108 2.01 -27.36 -22.89
N VAL A 109 2.51 -27.08 -24.10
CA VAL A 109 1.84 -26.25 -25.10
C VAL A 109 1.38 -27.07 -26.30
N LYS A 110 0.31 -26.62 -26.95
CA LYS A 110 -0.18 -27.23 -28.19
C LYS A 110 0.84 -26.98 -29.31
N LEU A 111 1.20 -28.03 -30.04
CA LEU A 111 2.06 -27.98 -31.20
C LEU A 111 1.22 -27.74 -32.46
N ASP A 112 1.59 -26.74 -33.27
CA ASP A 112 1.07 -26.49 -34.61
C ASP A 112 2.18 -26.72 -35.64
N ILE A 113 1.96 -27.66 -36.56
CA ILE A 113 2.95 -28.05 -37.56
C ILE A 113 2.54 -27.51 -38.93
N ASN A 114 3.22 -26.46 -39.36
CA ASN A 114 3.08 -25.84 -40.68
C ASN A 114 3.93 -26.59 -41.70
N THR A 115 3.30 -27.11 -42.76
CA THR A 115 3.98 -27.97 -43.73
C THR A 115 4.32 -27.22 -45.02
N ILE A 116 5.55 -27.38 -45.49
CA ILE A 116 6.07 -26.75 -46.70
C ILE A 116 6.74 -27.81 -47.55
N SER A 117 6.21 -28.01 -48.76
CA SER A 117 6.77 -28.89 -49.76
C SER A 117 7.79 -28.15 -50.61
N GLN A 118 8.89 -28.82 -50.90
CA GLN A 118 9.89 -28.36 -51.86
C GLN A 118 9.27 -28.14 -53.26
N GLU A 119 8.25 -28.93 -53.60
CA GLU A 119 7.59 -28.93 -54.90
C GLU A 119 6.67 -27.73 -55.12
N GLN A 120 6.03 -27.21 -54.08
CA GLN A 120 5.03 -26.13 -54.18
C GLN A 120 5.58 -24.75 -53.76
N HIS A 121 6.36 -24.69 -52.69
CA HIS A 121 6.75 -23.41 -52.05
C HIS A 121 8.24 -23.07 -52.16
N GLY A 122 9.01 -23.84 -52.92
CA GLY A 122 10.42 -23.54 -53.17
C GLY A 122 11.31 -23.88 -51.98
N SER A 123 12.28 -23.01 -51.68
CA SER A 123 13.28 -23.29 -50.65
C SER A 123 12.82 -22.91 -49.24
N LEU A 124 13.29 -23.65 -48.24
CA LEU A 124 13.10 -23.32 -46.83
C LEU A 124 13.73 -21.95 -46.49
N SER A 125 14.88 -21.62 -47.09
CA SER A 125 15.54 -20.32 -46.86
C SER A 125 14.70 -19.13 -47.33
N GLU A 126 14.01 -19.24 -48.46
CA GLU A 126 13.11 -18.19 -48.96
C GLU A 126 11.91 -18.03 -48.02
N TYR A 127 11.32 -19.14 -47.58
CA TYR A 127 10.23 -19.11 -46.62
C TYR A 127 10.64 -18.45 -45.29
N LEU A 128 11.77 -18.87 -44.71
CA LEU A 128 12.26 -18.31 -43.45
C LEU A 128 12.62 -16.83 -43.56
N THR A 129 13.04 -16.36 -44.74
CA THR A 129 13.24 -14.92 -44.99
C THR A 129 11.91 -14.17 -44.90
N GLY A 130 10.83 -14.72 -45.45
CA GLY A 130 9.48 -14.18 -45.32
C GLY A 130 8.99 -14.16 -43.87
N VAL A 131 9.22 -15.25 -43.13
CA VAL A 131 8.90 -15.33 -41.70
C VAL A 131 9.65 -14.25 -40.91
N GLU A 132 10.95 -14.08 -41.16
CA GLU A 132 11.75 -13.07 -40.46
C GLU A 132 11.26 -11.65 -40.73
N ALA A 133 10.89 -11.35 -41.98
CA ALA A 133 10.31 -10.06 -42.34
C ALA A 133 8.99 -9.82 -41.60
N TYR A 134 8.09 -10.80 -41.58
CA TYR A 134 6.82 -10.73 -40.85
C TYR A 134 7.03 -10.51 -39.34
N LEU A 135 7.92 -11.28 -38.72
CA LEU A 135 8.19 -11.16 -37.29
C LEU A 135 8.84 -9.81 -36.94
N THR A 136 9.70 -9.29 -37.83
CA THR A 136 10.30 -7.96 -37.66
C THR A 136 9.26 -6.84 -37.76
N GLU A 137 8.33 -6.93 -38.72
CA GLU A 137 7.23 -5.98 -38.86
C GLU A 137 6.30 -6.04 -37.64
N LYS A 138 5.93 -7.25 -37.19
CA LYS A 138 5.11 -7.45 -36.00
C LYS A 138 5.79 -6.88 -34.75
N GLN A 139 7.09 -7.10 -34.58
CA GLN A 139 7.85 -6.52 -33.47
C GLN A 139 7.86 -4.99 -33.52
N ALA A 140 8.04 -4.41 -34.71
CA ALA A 140 7.99 -2.97 -34.90
C ALA A 140 6.60 -2.40 -34.60
N GLN A 141 5.53 -3.12 -34.98
CA GLN A 141 4.16 -2.75 -34.66
C GLN A 141 3.90 -2.79 -33.15
N ILE A 142 4.34 -3.84 -32.44
CA ILE A 142 4.25 -3.91 -30.97
C ILE A 142 4.97 -2.72 -30.33
N ILE A 143 6.17 -2.39 -30.80
CA ILE A 143 6.93 -1.22 -30.32
C ILE A 143 6.18 0.08 -30.64
N GLN A 144 5.60 0.20 -31.84
CA GLN A 144 4.86 1.38 -32.26
C GLN A 144 3.55 1.55 -31.47
N GLU A 145 2.83 0.47 -31.17
CA GLU A 145 1.63 0.46 -30.35
C GLU A 145 1.97 0.82 -28.90
N ALA A 146 3.06 0.28 -28.35
CA ALA A 146 3.60 0.68 -27.05
C ALA A 146 4.02 2.17 -27.04
N GLN A 147 4.53 2.70 -28.15
CA GLN A 147 4.88 4.13 -28.30
C GLN A 147 3.67 5.04 -28.58
N GLN A 148 2.54 4.49 -29.04
CA GLN A 148 1.29 5.23 -29.24
C GLN A 148 0.51 5.41 -27.93
N HIS A 149 0.82 4.63 -26.89
CA HIS A 149 0.53 5.03 -25.51
C HIS A 149 1.39 6.23 -25.15
N ASN A 150 0.93 7.44 -25.53
CA ASN A 150 1.58 8.72 -25.24
C ASN A 150 1.29 9.14 -23.79
N THR A 151 1.42 8.20 -22.86
CA THR A 151 0.98 8.34 -21.48
C THR A 151 2.22 8.54 -20.62
N GLU A 152 2.32 9.68 -19.97
CA GLU A 152 3.37 9.96 -19.00
C GLU A 152 2.91 9.45 -17.64
N ILE A 153 3.59 8.42 -17.11
CA ILE A 153 3.30 7.88 -15.79
C ILE A 153 4.34 8.42 -14.81
N THR A 154 3.88 9.11 -13.76
CA THR A 154 4.73 9.72 -12.73
C THR A 154 4.27 9.33 -11.33
N TYR A 155 5.13 9.52 -10.35
CA TYR A 155 4.76 9.37 -8.94
C TYR A 155 4.12 10.65 -8.41
N THR A 156 3.27 10.49 -7.40
CA THR A 156 2.72 11.58 -6.60
C THR A 156 3.04 11.34 -5.13
N VAL A 157 3.20 12.41 -4.36
CA VAL A 157 3.41 12.36 -2.91
C VAL A 157 2.52 13.38 -2.26
N ALA A 158 1.66 12.93 -1.35
CA ALA A 158 0.73 13.76 -0.62
C ALA A 158 1.02 13.75 0.89
N GLU A 159 0.88 14.91 1.52
CA GLU A 159 0.90 15.03 2.99
C GLU A 159 -0.33 14.39 3.63
N CYS A 160 -1.46 14.40 2.92
CA CYS A 160 -2.71 13.77 3.32
C CYS A 160 -3.31 12.98 2.16
N GLY A 161 -3.26 11.65 2.22
CA GLY A 161 -3.83 10.76 1.20
C GLY A 161 -5.36 10.70 1.20
N GLU A 162 -6.02 11.13 2.28
CA GLU A 162 -7.49 11.21 2.32
C GLU A 162 -8.00 12.46 1.60
N PHE A 163 -7.28 13.57 1.74
CA PHE A 163 -7.63 14.86 1.16
C PHE A 163 -6.36 15.61 0.74
N HIS A 164 -5.91 15.41 -0.50
CA HIS A 164 -4.69 16.04 -1.03
C HIS A 164 -4.66 17.57 -0.86
N SER A 165 -5.83 18.22 -0.88
CA SER A 165 -5.97 19.66 -0.67
C SER A 165 -5.63 20.16 0.75
N MET A 166 -5.50 19.27 1.74
CA MET A 166 -5.26 19.63 3.13
C MET A 166 -3.78 19.69 3.52
N GLY A 167 -2.85 19.53 2.57
CA GLY A 167 -1.41 19.64 2.84
C GLY A 167 -0.59 19.82 1.58
N ALA A 168 0.72 19.59 1.68
CA ALA A 168 1.61 19.58 0.53
C ALA A 168 1.25 18.42 -0.42
N TYR A 169 1.22 18.73 -1.71
CA TYR A 169 0.99 17.76 -2.77
C TYR A 169 2.05 17.96 -3.85
N HIS A 170 2.72 16.88 -4.22
CA HIS A 170 3.79 16.84 -5.19
C HIS A 170 3.43 15.88 -6.31
N GLU A 171 3.53 16.33 -7.56
CA GLU A 171 3.20 15.58 -8.77
C GLU A 171 4.33 15.68 -9.81
N GLY A 172 4.28 14.84 -10.84
CA GLY A 172 5.29 14.82 -11.89
C GLY A 172 6.64 14.24 -11.45
N ILE A 173 6.66 13.44 -10.37
CA ILE A 173 7.90 12.87 -9.84
C ILE A 173 8.33 11.69 -10.71
N ALA A 174 9.53 11.75 -11.28
CA ALA A 174 9.99 10.74 -12.24
C ALA A 174 10.49 9.44 -11.59
N THR A 175 11.09 9.53 -10.39
CA THR A 175 11.83 8.44 -9.75
C THR A 175 11.27 8.05 -8.38
N ILE A 176 11.37 6.77 -8.03
CA ILE A 176 10.88 6.29 -6.74
C ILE A 176 11.74 6.79 -5.58
N GLU A 177 13.03 7.03 -5.80
CA GLU A 177 13.96 7.56 -4.81
C GLU A 177 13.56 8.99 -4.39
N GLU A 178 13.16 9.82 -5.35
CA GLU A 178 12.66 11.17 -5.08
C GLU A 178 11.32 11.14 -4.35
N ALA A 179 10.38 10.29 -4.78
CA ALA A 179 9.09 10.13 -4.12
C ALA A 179 9.27 9.67 -2.67
N LYS A 180 10.17 8.70 -2.43
CA LYS A 180 10.50 8.21 -1.10
C LYS A 180 11.09 9.30 -0.20
N ALA A 181 12.03 10.09 -0.72
CA ALA A 181 12.64 11.17 0.05
C ALA A 181 11.62 12.23 0.48
N LEU A 182 10.68 12.60 -0.42
CA LEU A 182 9.59 13.51 -0.11
C LEU A 182 8.66 12.92 0.96
N PHE A 183 8.28 11.65 0.81
CA PHE A 183 7.40 10.95 1.74
C PHE A 183 7.99 10.83 3.16
N GLU A 184 9.27 10.45 3.27
CA GLU A 184 9.98 10.37 4.55
C GLU A 184 10.12 11.77 5.20
N GLY A 185 10.42 12.79 4.39
CA GLY A 185 10.49 14.18 4.87
C GLY A 185 9.16 14.69 5.42
N ILE A 186 8.03 14.31 4.82
CA ILE A 186 6.70 14.62 5.35
C ILE A 186 6.46 13.88 6.67
N ARG A 187 6.73 12.57 6.71
CA ARG A 187 6.55 11.74 7.92
C ARG A 187 7.32 12.27 9.14
N GLU A 188 8.50 12.83 8.93
CA GLU A 188 9.32 13.38 10.01
C GLU A 188 8.79 14.72 10.56
N ASN A 189 8.13 15.52 9.72
CA ASN A 189 7.77 16.91 10.04
C ASN A 189 6.27 17.11 10.36
N HIS A 190 5.39 16.21 9.90
CA HIS A 190 3.93 16.37 9.95
C HIS A 190 3.28 15.12 10.57
N SER A 191 2.98 15.18 11.87
CA SER A 191 2.57 14.00 12.67
C SER A 191 1.06 13.74 12.75
N ASN A 192 0.24 14.56 12.10
CA ASN A 192 -1.23 14.52 12.25
C ASN A 192 -1.99 14.11 10.98
N MET A 193 -1.29 13.80 9.88
CA MET A 193 -1.90 13.39 8.60
C MET A 193 -1.34 12.04 8.15
N ILE A 194 -2.10 11.33 7.32
CA ILE A 194 -1.66 10.07 6.70
C ILE A 194 -1.03 10.42 5.36
N PRO A 195 0.32 10.43 5.25
CA PRO A 195 0.96 10.73 3.98
C PRO A 195 0.72 9.58 3.00
N ALA A 196 0.76 9.89 1.71
CA ALA A 196 0.58 8.91 0.67
C ALA A 196 1.61 9.02 -0.46
N VAL A 197 1.90 7.88 -1.10
CA VAL A 197 2.61 7.81 -2.38
C VAL A 197 1.68 7.17 -3.39
N GLY A 198 1.51 7.85 -4.52
CA GLY A 198 0.61 7.43 -5.58
C GLY A 198 1.26 7.45 -6.95
N ILE A 199 0.43 7.20 -7.95
CA ILE A 199 0.75 7.22 -9.37
C ILE A 199 -0.21 8.19 -10.06
N ASN A 200 0.34 9.04 -10.93
CA ASN A 200 -0.43 9.85 -11.87
C ASN A 200 -0.17 9.38 -13.29
N ILE A 201 -1.23 9.26 -14.07
CA ILE A 201 -1.21 8.90 -15.48
C ILE A 201 -1.74 10.09 -16.28
N HIS A 202 -0.85 10.73 -17.03
CA HIS A 202 -1.18 11.83 -17.92
C HIS A 202 -1.20 11.39 -19.38
N GLU A 203 -2.29 11.57 -20.10
CA GLU A 203 -2.32 11.34 -21.54
C GLU A 203 -1.83 12.61 -22.27
N ALA A 204 -0.70 12.53 -22.97
CA ALA A 204 -0.14 13.72 -23.57
C ALA A 204 -1.11 14.32 -24.61
N ARG A 205 -1.34 15.64 -24.47
CA ARG A 205 -2.32 16.47 -25.21
C ARG A 205 -3.74 16.42 -24.66
N THR A 206 -3.99 15.77 -23.52
CA THR A 206 -5.19 16.02 -22.71
C THR A 206 -4.89 17.08 -21.64
N PRO A 207 -5.91 17.79 -21.13
CA PRO A 207 -5.80 18.58 -19.91
C PRO A 207 -5.43 17.73 -18.68
N GLU A 208 -4.69 18.29 -17.73
CA GLU A 208 -4.33 17.65 -16.44
C GLU A 208 -5.56 17.22 -15.60
N ILE A 209 -6.73 17.86 -15.81
CA ILE A 209 -7.98 17.46 -15.14
C ILE A 209 -8.50 16.09 -15.59
N ASP A 210 -8.03 15.61 -16.75
CA ASP A 210 -8.38 14.29 -17.30
C ASP A 210 -7.38 13.20 -16.85
N ASP A 211 -6.37 13.58 -16.07
CA ASP A 211 -5.38 12.64 -15.55
C ASP A 211 -6.01 11.64 -14.59
N VAL A 212 -5.45 10.43 -14.59
CA VAL A 212 -5.85 9.38 -13.66
C VAL A 212 -4.83 9.30 -12.54
N GLN A 213 -5.24 9.70 -11.34
CA GLN A 213 -4.43 9.67 -10.14
C GLN A 213 -4.95 8.61 -9.17
N MET A 214 -4.04 7.86 -8.55
CA MET A 214 -4.35 6.88 -7.52
C MET A 214 -3.22 6.81 -6.49
N ASP A 215 -3.56 6.94 -5.21
CA ASP A 215 -2.64 6.65 -4.11
C ASP A 215 -2.54 5.13 -3.90
N VAL A 216 -1.34 4.64 -3.63
CA VAL A 216 -1.05 3.20 -3.50
C VAL A 216 -0.53 2.87 -2.10
N LEU A 217 0.38 3.70 -1.58
CA LEU A 217 0.87 3.64 -0.20
C LEU A 217 0.16 4.69 0.63
N TYR A 218 -0.46 4.29 1.74
CA TYR A 218 -1.02 5.16 2.77
C TYR A 218 -0.30 4.90 4.10
N GLY A 219 0.51 5.86 4.55
CA GLY A 219 1.26 5.78 5.79
C GLY A 219 2.24 4.58 5.84
N ASN A 220 1.77 3.42 6.30
CA ASN A 220 2.55 2.19 6.34
C ASN A 220 1.83 1.00 5.69
N SER A 221 0.82 1.24 4.85
CA SER A 221 0.02 0.21 4.19
C SER A 221 -0.03 0.46 2.70
N ILE A 222 0.24 -0.57 1.91
CA ILE A 222 0.08 -0.58 0.45
C ILE A 222 -1.21 -1.31 0.13
N ASP A 223 -2.17 -0.59 -0.44
CA ASP A 223 -3.46 -1.15 -0.86
C ASP A 223 -3.44 -1.45 -2.37
N LEU A 224 -3.42 -2.73 -2.70
CA LEU A 224 -3.46 -3.23 -4.08
C LEU A 224 -4.87 -3.59 -4.51
N ASP A 225 -5.79 -3.73 -3.56
CA ASP A 225 -7.16 -4.18 -3.80
C ASP A 225 -7.94 -3.14 -4.58
N ASP A 226 -7.64 -1.85 -4.36
CA ASP A 226 -8.27 -0.73 -5.06
C ASP A 226 -7.75 -0.52 -6.49
N LEU A 227 -6.58 -1.09 -6.84
CA LEU A 227 -6.06 -1.00 -8.21
C LEU A 227 -7.01 -1.61 -9.25
N ARG A 228 -7.87 -2.56 -8.84
CA ARG A 228 -8.90 -3.15 -9.71
C ARG A 228 -9.91 -2.14 -10.25
N TYR A 229 -10.04 -0.98 -9.59
CA TYR A 229 -10.94 0.10 -10.02
C TYR A 229 -10.27 1.11 -10.94
N VAL A 230 -8.95 1.01 -11.13
CA VAL A 230 -8.15 1.89 -11.99
C VAL A 230 -7.56 1.07 -13.14
N PRO A 231 -8.37 0.72 -14.17
CA PRO A 231 -7.94 -0.15 -15.26
C PRO A 231 -6.77 0.40 -16.08
N GLN A 232 -6.55 1.72 -16.03
CA GLN A 232 -5.41 2.41 -16.65
C GLN A 232 -4.09 2.06 -15.97
N ILE A 233 -4.09 1.75 -14.67
CA ILE A 233 -2.90 1.23 -13.97
C ILE A 233 -2.88 -0.30 -14.05
N TRP A 234 -4.03 -0.94 -13.80
CA TRP A 234 -4.13 -2.40 -13.70
C TRP A 234 -3.75 -3.14 -14.99
N ASN A 235 -4.01 -2.56 -16.16
CA ASN A 235 -3.70 -3.16 -17.46
C ASN A 235 -2.47 -2.55 -18.13
N ASP A 236 -1.73 -1.66 -17.46
CA ASP A 236 -0.56 -0.98 -18.02
C ASP A 236 0.73 -1.51 -17.39
N GLN A 237 1.66 -1.97 -18.24
CA GLN A 237 2.91 -2.59 -17.79
C GLN A 237 3.84 -1.60 -17.05
N GLU A 238 3.86 -0.34 -17.46
CA GLU A 238 4.65 0.70 -16.80
C GLU A 238 3.98 1.13 -15.47
N GLY A 239 2.66 1.22 -15.43
CA GLY A 239 1.86 1.42 -14.23
C GLY A 239 2.14 0.34 -13.18
N LEU A 240 2.02 -0.94 -13.55
CA LEU A 240 2.35 -2.07 -12.67
C LEU A 240 3.82 -2.08 -12.23
N SER A 241 4.74 -1.70 -13.12
CA SER A 241 6.17 -1.57 -12.78
C SER A 241 6.41 -0.52 -11.69
N LYS A 242 5.74 0.63 -11.75
CA LYS A 242 5.83 1.68 -10.72
C LYS A 242 5.19 1.26 -9.40
N VAL A 243 4.08 0.53 -9.43
CA VAL A 243 3.52 -0.09 -8.21
C VAL A 243 4.54 -1.06 -7.58
N GLY A 244 5.20 -1.90 -8.39
CA GLY A 244 6.29 -2.77 -7.94
C GLY A 244 7.45 -2.01 -7.30
N GLN A 245 7.86 -0.89 -7.89
CA GLN A 245 8.90 -0.02 -7.31
C GLN A 245 8.48 0.58 -5.96
N ILE A 246 7.22 0.97 -5.77
CA ILE A 246 6.69 1.41 -4.46
C ILE A 246 6.79 0.26 -3.45
N ILE A 247 6.36 -0.95 -3.83
CA ILE A 247 6.43 -2.15 -2.99
C ILE A 247 7.88 -2.45 -2.56
N ASP A 248 8.85 -2.30 -3.45
CA ASP A 248 10.27 -2.54 -3.18
C ASP A 248 10.91 -1.42 -2.34
N ALA A 249 10.50 -0.16 -2.55
CA ALA A 249 11.02 0.99 -1.84
C ALA A 249 10.56 1.07 -0.37
N PHE A 250 9.39 0.48 -0.07
CA PHE A 250 8.77 0.42 1.25
C PHE A 250 8.59 -1.04 1.71
N PRO A 251 9.68 -1.76 2.01
CA PRO A 251 9.63 -3.17 2.38
C PRO A 251 8.89 -3.42 3.71
N ASP A 252 8.86 -2.43 4.60
CA ASP A 252 8.21 -2.50 5.92
C ASP A 252 6.71 -2.15 5.87
N ALA A 253 6.17 -1.79 4.69
CA ALA A 253 4.77 -1.49 4.53
C ALA A 253 3.95 -2.79 4.46
N ARG A 254 2.79 -2.78 5.13
CA ARG A 254 1.82 -3.88 5.08
C ARG A 254 1.15 -3.91 3.71
N ILE A 255 1.17 -5.03 3.02
CA ILE A 255 0.45 -5.20 1.75
C ILE A 255 -0.97 -5.70 2.03
N ILE A 256 -1.94 -5.11 1.34
CA ILE A 256 -3.35 -5.52 1.31
C ILE A 256 -3.69 -5.84 -0.15
N GLY A 257 -4.24 -7.04 -0.41
CA GLY A 257 -4.59 -7.50 -1.76
C GLY A 257 -3.45 -8.19 -2.52
N GLU A 258 -3.70 -8.55 -3.77
CA GLU A 258 -2.76 -9.25 -4.66
C GLU A 258 -2.59 -8.50 -5.99
N LEU A 259 -1.35 -8.44 -6.50
CA LEU A 259 -1.05 -7.89 -7.83
C LEU A 259 -0.98 -9.03 -8.88
N PRO A 260 -1.66 -8.93 -10.03
CA PRO A 260 -1.52 -9.93 -11.10
C PRO A 260 -0.08 -9.98 -11.62
N GLY A 261 0.52 -11.16 -11.63
CA GLY A 261 1.88 -11.35 -12.14
C GLY A 261 3.00 -11.03 -11.14
N LEU A 262 2.69 -10.49 -9.97
CA LEU A 262 3.63 -10.38 -8.85
C LEU A 262 3.27 -11.44 -7.80
N THR A 263 3.96 -12.58 -7.81
CA THR A 263 3.90 -13.52 -6.69
C THR A 263 4.55 -12.84 -5.49
N VAL A 264 3.76 -12.26 -4.58
CA VAL A 264 4.19 -11.88 -3.22
C VAL A 264 4.32 -13.17 -2.40
N GLN A 265 5.13 -14.09 -2.88
CA GLN A 265 5.59 -15.25 -2.11
C GLN A 265 6.84 -14.75 -1.38
N ASP A 266 6.86 -14.92 -0.05
CA ASP A 266 7.98 -14.62 0.84
C ASP A 266 8.07 -13.23 1.47
N ARG A 267 6.97 -12.49 1.65
CA ARG A 267 6.92 -11.53 2.76
C ARG A 267 6.42 -12.25 3.99
N ALA A 268 7.27 -12.39 5.00
CA ALA A 268 6.84 -12.83 6.31
C ALA A 268 5.64 -11.97 6.72
N GLU A 269 4.56 -12.60 7.18
CA GLU A 269 3.57 -11.83 7.92
C GLU A 269 4.34 -11.03 8.97
N PRO A 270 4.17 -9.70 9.02
CA PRO A 270 4.89 -8.89 9.98
C PRO A 270 4.63 -9.52 11.34
N ASP A 271 5.72 -9.82 12.06
CA ASP A 271 5.64 -10.26 13.44
C ASP A 271 4.75 -9.25 14.16
N MET A 272 3.52 -9.66 14.49
CA MET A 272 2.52 -8.79 15.11
C MET A 272 3.02 -8.23 16.46
N ASP A 273 4.07 -8.83 17.03
CA ASP A 273 4.75 -8.34 18.23
C ASP A 273 5.73 -7.17 17.95
N VAL A 274 6.02 -6.84 16.68
CA VAL A 274 7.04 -5.84 16.28
C VAL A 274 6.46 -4.61 15.54
N VAL A 275 5.19 -4.62 15.14
CA VAL A 275 4.52 -3.41 14.63
C VAL A 275 4.23 -2.49 15.81
N LYS A 276 5.10 -1.50 16.05
CA LYS A 276 4.77 -0.40 16.96
C LYS A 276 3.66 0.45 16.32
N PRO A 277 2.49 0.59 16.94
CA PRO A 277 1.41 1.42 16.41
C PRO A 277 1.91 2.87 16.34
N VAL A 278 1.73 3.48 15.19
CA VAL A 278 1.98 4.91 14.99
C VAL A 278 0.81 5.66 15.63
N TYR A 279 1.03 6.22 16.81
CA TYR A 279 0.00 6.98 17.54
C TYR A 279 -0.25 8.33 16.85
N VAL A 280 -1.38 8.43 16.17
CA VAL A 280 -1.77 9.54 15.27
C VAL A 280 -2.23 10.82 15.97
N ASP A 281 -2.53 10.80 17.29
CA ASP A 281 -2.89 11.99 18.05
C ASP A 281 -2.64 11.83 19.57
N GLU A 282 -2.82 12.91 20.35
CA GLU A 282 -2.66 12.88 21.81
C GLU A 282 -3.67 11.98 22.54
N ALA A 283 -4.84 11.72 21.94
CA ALA A 283 -5.82 10.78 22.50
C ALA A 283 -5.36 9.33 22.34
N ALA A 284 -4.80 8.97 21.17
CA ALA A 284 -4.24 7.65 20.88
C ALA A 284 -3.01 7.36 21.75
N LYS A 285 -2.14 8.35 21.97
CA LYS A 285 -1.00 8.21 22.91
C LYS A 285 -1.50 7.96 24.33
N LEU A 286 -2.48 8.75 24.79
CA LEU A 286 -3.04 8.61 26.13
C LEU A 286 -3.78 7.27 26.30
N ALA A 287 -4.51 6.83 25.28
CA ALA A 287 -5.20 5.55 25.23
C ALA A 287 -4.22 4.38 25.38
N ALA A 288 -3.11 4.41 24.65
CA ALA A 288 -2.06 3.40 24.76
C ALA A 288 -1.39 3.37 26.13
N GLU A 289 -1.16 4.54 26.74
CA GLU A 289 -0.64 4.60 28.10
C GLU A 289 -1.63 4.02 29.14
N ILE A 290 -2.93 4.25 28.97
CA ILE A 290 -3.99 3.72 29.85
C ILE A 290 -4.14 2.21 29.67
N ASP A 291 -4.14 1.73 28.43
CA ASP A 291 -4.24 0.32 28.09
C ASP A 291 -3.05 -0.47 28.64
N ARG A 292 -1.82 0.00 28.37
CA ARG A 292 -0.60 -0.59 28.91
C ARG A 292 -0.59 -0.61 30.44
N PHE A 293 -1.02 0.49 31.08
CA PHE A 293 -1.14 0.54 32.53
C PHE A 293 -2.14 -0.51 33.05
N SER A 294 -3.22 -0.75 32.33
CA SER A 294 -4.22 -1.77 32.70
C SER A 294 -3.67 -3.17 32.58
N SER A 295 -2.91 -3.47 31.51
CA SER A 295 -2.20 -4.74 31.35
C SER A 295 -1.13 -4.97 32.42
N ASP A 296 -0.41 -3.91 32.84
CA ASP A 296 0.65 -4.02 33.84
C ASP A 296 0.08 -4.19 35.26
N PHE A 297 -1.07 -3.55 35.54
CA PHE A 297 -1.71 -3.53 36.86
C PHE A 297 -2.42 -4.84 37.19
N ASP A 298 -3.23 -5.39 36.26
CA ASP A 298 -3.84 -6.72 36.40
C ASP A 298 -3.69 -7.54 35.11
N PRO A 299 -2.56 -8.24 34.95
CA PRO A 299 -2.29 -9.02 33.74
C PRO A 299 -3.26 -10.20 33.52
N TYR A 300 -3.94 -10.67 34.56
CA TYR A 300 -4.86 -11.80 34.45
C TYR A 300 -6.25 -11.33 34.04
N GLU A 301 -6.80 -10.32 34.72
CA GLU A 301 -8.08 -9.72 34.34
C GLU A 301 -8.00 -9.09 32.95
N TYR A 302 -6.87 -8.46 32.60
CA TYR A 302 -6.66 -7.90 31.27
C TYR A 302 -6.72 -8.96 30.18
N LYS A 303 -6.10 -10.14 30.37
CA LYS A 303 -6.16 -11.24 29.40
C LYS A 303 -7.55 -11.86 29.23
N ASP A 304 -8.36 -11.81 30.28
CA ASP A 304 -9.73 -12.34 30.24
C ASP A 304 -10.73 -11.35 29.61
N THR A 305 -10.36 -10.06 29.52
CA THR A 305 -11.25 -8.97 29.08
C THR A 305 -10.83 -8.32 27.77
N VAL A 306 -9.57 -8.44 27.37
CA VAL A 306 -9.00 -7.82 26.16
C VAL A 306 -8.45 -8.88 25.23
N ASP A 307 -9.24 -9.21 24.21
CA ASP A 307 -8.86 -10.17 23.16
C ASP A 307 -7.92 -9.55 22.10
N ASN A 308 -8.09 -8.25 21.84
CA ASN A 308 -7.30 -7.50 20.87
C ASN A 308 -6.95 -6.11 21.43
N TRP A 309 -5.68 -5.93 21.77
CA TRP A 309 -5.17 -4.71 22.39
C TRP A 309 -5.20 -3.50 21.45
N GLU A 310 -5.06 -3.69 20.13
CA GLU A 310 -5.11 -2.59 19.15
C GLU A 310 -6.52 -2.01 19.07
N LEU A 311 -7.53 -2.89 19.00
CA LEU A 311 -8.94 -2.49 19.03
C LEU A 311 -9.30 -1.84 20.37
N GLN A 312 -8.74 -2.34 21.48
CA GLN A 312 -8.91 -1.76 22.80
C GLN A 312 -8.34 -0.34 22.87
N VAL A 313 -7.12 -0.12 22.39
CA VAL A 313 -6.49 1.21 22.32
C VAL A 313 -7.30 2.14 21.42
N GLN A 314 -7.82 1.66 20.29
CA GLN A 314 -8.67 2.46 19.41
C GLN A 314 -9.98 2.89 20.09
N ASN A 315 -10.66 1.98 20.78
CA ASN A 315 -11.88 2.27 21.53
C ASN A 315 -11.63 3.31 22.64
N ILE A 316 -10.55 3.14 23.40
CA ILE A 316 -10.17 4.11 24.44
C ILE A 316 -9.86 5.47 23.82
N ALA A 317 -9.18 5.52 22.68
CA ALA A 317 -8.88 6.76 21.98
C ALA A 317 -10.15 7.48 21.52
N ASP A 318 -11.12 6.74 20.95
CA ASP A 318 -12.41 7.28 20.52
C ASP A 318 -13.23 7.83 21.69
N ASP A 319 -13.24 7.14 22.83
CA ASP A 319 -13.90 7.62 24.04
C ASP A 319 -13.22 8.88 24.59
N ILE A 320 -11.89 8.97 24.52
CA ILE A 320 -11.15 10.20 24.89
C ILE A 320 -11.52 11.36 23.96
N ARG A 321 -11.53 11.14 22.63
CA ARG A 321 -11.89 12.15 21.62
C ARG A 321 -13.31 12.68 21.83
N ASN A 322 -14.25 11.77 22.12
CA ASN A 322 -15.65 12.10 22.33
C ASN A 322 -15.95 12.66 23.74
N GLY A 323 -14.95 12.71 24.62
CA GLY A 323 -15.11 13.18 26.00
C GLY A 323 -15.78 12.17 26.94
N ASN A 324 -15.95 10.91 26.50
CA ASN A 324 -16.48 9.78 27.25
C ASN A 324 -15.43 9.13 28.18
N SER A 325 -14.55 9.93 28.79
CA SER A 325 -13.44 9.42 29.61
C SER A 325 -13.81 9.09 31.06
N ALA A 326 -15.10 9.07 31.40
CA ALA A 326 -15.58 8.94 32.78
C ALA A 326 -15.21 7.59 33.40
N ASP A 327 -15.34 6.50 32.65
CA ASP A 327 -15.07 5.15 33.13
C ASP A 327 -13.58 4.92 33.37
N TYR A 328 -12.72 5.44 32.51
CA TYR A 328 -11.27 5.40 32.72
C TYR A 328 -10.82 6.24 33.92
N LYS A 329 -11.43 7.42 34.13
CA LYS A 329 -11.18 8.24 35.33
C LYS A 329 -11.57 7.50 36.61
N LYS A 330 -12.70 6.78 36.57
CA LYS A 330 -13.17 5.97 37.69
C LYS A 330 -12.23 4.78 37.96
N TYR A 331 -11.81 4.08 36.92
CA TYR A 331 -10.84 2.99 37.02
C TYR A 331 -9.53 3.47 37.65
N LEU A 332 -8.89 4.50 37.08
CA LEU A 332 -7.65 5.08 37.61
C LEU A 332 -7.80 5.59 39.05
N GLY A 333 -8.96 6.19 39.38
CA GLY A 333 -9.28 6.62 40.74
C GLY A 333 -9.36 5.47 41.73
N THR A 334 -9.95 4.34 41.32
CA THR A 334 -10.05 3.12 42.14
C THR A 334 -8.65 2.55 42.40
N VAL A 335 -7.79 2.50 41.39
CA VAL A 335 -6.39 2.05 41.55
C VAL A 335 -5.61 2.94 42.53
N ILE A 336 -5.83 4.25 42.53
CA ILE A 336 -5.21 5.18 43.50
C ILE A 336 -5.69 4.92 44.94
N GLU A 337 -6.93 4.50 45.12
CA GLU A 337 -7.54 4.27 46.44
C GLU A 337 -7.20 2.89 47.01
N GLU A 338 -7.13 1.87 46.16
CA GLU A 338 -7.08 0.46 46.57
C GLU A 338 -5.69 -0.18 46.41
N SER A 339 -4.80 0.37 45.58
CA SER A 339 -3.45 -0.20 45.41
C SER A 339 -2.50 0.17 46.55
N ASP A 340 -1.84 -0.85 47.13
CA ASP A 340 -0.74 -0.69 48.09
C ASP A 340 0.61 -0.43 47.41
N ASN A 341 0.70 -0.56 46.08
CA ASN A 341 1.92 -0.31 45.31
C ASN A 341 2.05 1.16 44.92
N ILE A 342 3.07 1.82 45.47
CA ILE A 342 3.29 3.25 45.29
C ILE A 342 3.57 3.67 43.84
N GLU A 343 4.13 2.78 43.01
CA GLU A 343 4.39 3.08 41.61
C GLU A 343 3.10 3.05 40.78
N ASP A 344 2.19 2.12 41.07
CA ASP A 344 0.90 2.02 40.39
C ASP A 344 0.02 3.22 40.73
N VAL A 345 -0.02 3.61 42.01
CA VAL A 345 -0.69 4.83 42.48
C VAL A 345 -0.12 6.08 41.81
N ARG A 346 1.21 6.16 41.66
CA ARG A 346 1.87 7.29 41.00
C ARG A 346 1.50 7.36 39.52
N LYS A 347 1.56 6.23 38.81
CA LYS A 347 1.28 6.18 37.37
C LYS A 347 -0.21 6.41 37.09
N ALA A 348 -1.12 5.86 37.89
CA ALA A 348 -2.55 6.13 37.79
C ALA A 348 -2.88 7.61 37.99
N ALA A 349 -2.25 8.28 38.97
CA ALA A 349 -2.45 9.71 39.21
C ALA A 349 -1.93 10.59 38.04
N GLU A 350 -0.80 10.20 37.42
CA GLU A 350 -0.27 10.87 36.24
C GLU A 350 -1.23 10.76 35.05
N LEU A 351 -1.76 9.57 34.78
CA LEU A 351 -2.72 9.33 33.70
C LEU A 351 -4.04 10.07 33.92
N LEU A 352 -4.49 10.15 35.17
CA LEU A 352 -5.71 10.90 35.53
C LEU A 352 -5.55 12.40 35.26
N VAL A 353 -4.38 12.98 35.53
CA VAL A 353 -4.07 14.38 35.20
C VAL A 353 -4.06 14.58 33.69
N LYS A 354 -3.35 13.74 32.92
CA LYS A 354 -3.32 13.82 31.45
C LYS A 354 -4.73 13.75 30.84
N LEU A 355 -5.58 12.88 31.37
CA LEU A 355 -6.97 12.69 30.94
C LEU A 355 -7.92 13.85 31.37
N ALA A 356 -7.53 14.64 32.38
CA ALA A 356 -8.24 15.85 32.78
C ALA A 356 -7.79 17.08 31.98
N GLU A 357 -6.52 17.13 31.59
CA GLU A 357 -5.93 18.20 30.78
C GLU A 357 -6.25 18.07 29.29
N TYR A 358 -6.59 16.86 28.83
CA TYR A 358 -6.98 16.61 27.44
C TYR A 358 -8.18 17.48 27.03
N LYS A 359 -7.97 18.28 25.97
CA LYS A 359 -9.00 19.09 25.32
C LYS A 359 -9.28 18.48 23.95
N PRO A 360 -10.51 17.99 23.68
CA PRO A 360 -10.83 17.41 22.38
C PRO A 360 -10.73 18.49 21.28
N LEU A 361 -10.09 18.15 20.16
CA LEU A 361 -9.82 19.06 19.04
C LEU A 361 -11.08 19.78 18.53
N ALA A 362 -12.22 19.09 18.49
CA ALA A 362 -13.52 19.68 18.10
C ALA A 362 -13.94 20.88 18.98
N LYS A 363 -13.52 20.94 20.24
CA LYS A 363 -13.78 22.11 21.12
C LYS A 363 -12.80 23.25 20.90
N VAL A 364 -11.65 23.01 20.28
CA VAL A 364 -10.66 24.04 19.94
C VAL A 364 -11.10 24.80 18.69
N GLU A 365 -11.58 24.09 17.66
CA GLU A 365 -12.18 24.72 16.46
C GLU A 365 -13.45 25.51 16.78
N GLU A 366 -14.40 24.96 17.57
CA GLU A 366 -15.57 25.74 18.02
C GLU A 366 -15.17 27.01 18.81
N LEU A 367 -14.08 26.97 19.57
CA LEU A 367 -13.58 28.14 20.30
C LEU A 367 -12.91 29.17 19.38
N GLU A 368 -12.30 28.72 18.28
CA GLU A 368 -11.68 29.58 17.27
C GLU A 368 -12.72 30.20 16.33
N GLU A 369 -13.74 29.46 15.91
CA GLU A 369 -14.86 29.99 15.11
C GLU A 369 -15.69 31.02 15.89
N VAL A 370 -15.87 30.83 17.19
CA VAL A 370 -16.52 31.84 18.06
C VAL A 370 -15.65 33.11 18.21
N ASN A 371 -14.34 33.00 18.02
CA ASN A 371 -13.39 34.12 18.11
C ASN A 371 -13.35 34.94 16.80
N PHE A 372 -13.53 34.31 15.63
CA PHE A 372 -13.63 35.01 14.34
C PHE A 372 -14.98 35.71 14.13
N ASN A 373 -16.05 35.25 14.77
CA ASN A 373 -17.39 35.86 14.69
C ASN A 373 -17.56 37.16 15.52
N GLN A 374 -16.49 37.70 16.13
CA GLN A 374 -16.53 38.96 16.90
C GLN A 374 -15.95 40.18 16.16
N ILE A 375 -15.61 40.05 14.88
CA ILE A 375 -15.09 41.17 14.05
C ILE A 375 -16.22 41.85 13.25
N ASP A 376 -17.46 41.85 13.75
CA ASP A 376 -18.45 42.80 13.23
C ASP A 376 -19.31 43.43 14.31
N ASN A 377 -19.34 44.75 14.27
CA ASN A 377 -19.63 45.63 15.39
C ASN A 377 -21.14 45.93 15.48
N VAL A 378 -21.96 44.96 15.91
CA VAL A 378 -23.38 45.19 16.22
C VAL A 378 -23.77 44.56 17.55
N LEU A 379 -24.17 45.42 18.48
CA LEU A 379 -24.62 45.09 19.83
C LEU A 379 -25.74 44.04 19.85
N SER A 380 -25.61 43.05 20.72
CA SER A 380 -26.71 42.71 21.63
C SER A 380 -26.16 42.49 23.05
N ASN A 381 -26.61 43.34 23.97
CA ASN A 381 -26.31 43.27 25.39
C ASN A 381 -27.02 42.09 26.03
N THR A 382 -26.27 41.09 26.51
CA THR A 382 -26.51 40.44 27.80
C THR A 382 -25.19 39.89 28.35
N VAL A 383 -24.65 40.56 29.37
CA VAL A 383 -23.63 40.01 30.28
C VAL A 383 -24.35 39.80 31.62
N PRO A 384 -24.31 38.59 32.21
CA PRO A 384 -23.30 38.34 33.22
C PRO A 384 -22.80 36.88 33.19
N LYS A 385 -21.77 36.60 32.40
CA LYS A 385 -20.89 35.41 32.56
C LYS A 385 -19.41 35.71 32.32
N SER A 386 -19.06 36.91 31.85
CA SER A 386 -17.68 37.28 31.48
C SER A 386 -16.84 37.77 32.64
N GLU A 387 -17.42 38.44 33.64
CA GLU A 387 -16.67 38.90 34.84
C GLU A 387 -16.31 37.73 35.77
N GLU A 388 -17.24 36.82 36.09
CA GLU A 388 -16.93 35.59 36.86
C GLU A 388 -15.85 34.73 36.15
N LYS A 389 -15.87 34.64 34.81
CA LYS A 389 -14.85 33.92 34.03
C LYS A 389 -13.50 34.66 33.97
N ARG A 390 -13.47 35.98 34.13
CA ARG A 390 -12.23 36.76 34.12
C ARG A 390 -11.58 36.73 35.50
N GLU A 391 -12.38 36.83 36.55
CA GLU A 391 -11.94 36.66 37.93
C GLU A 391 -11.49 35.21 38.20
N ALA A 392 -12.20 34.21 37.68
CA ALA A 392 -11.78 32.81 37.79
C ALA A 392 -10.44 32.55 37.07
N ARG A 393 -10.23 33.13 35.89
CA ARG A 393 -8.96 33.02 35.15
C ARG A 393 -7.81 33.75 35.83
N GLN A 394 -8.04 34.94 36.39
CA GLN A 394 -7.03 35.65 37.16
C GLN A 394 -6.69 34.89 38.46
N ALA A 395 -7.68 34.37 39.17
CA ALA A 395 -7.46 33.57 40.36
C ALA A 395 -6.74 32.24 40.06
N GLU A 396 -6.99 31.63 38.90
CA GLU A 396 -6.29 30.41 38.45
C GLU A 396 -4.84 30.70 38.05
N GLN A 397 -4.59 31.82 37.39
CA GLN A 397 -3.24 32.24 37.01
C GLN A 397 -2.39 32.62 38.22
N GLU A 398 -2.95 33.35 39.18
CA GLU A 398 -2.27 33.64 40.47
C GLU A 398 -1.96 32.35 41.26
N ARG A 399 -2.84 31.33 41.21
CA ARG A 399 -2.60 30.03 41.84
C ARG A 399 -1.45 29.25 41.19
N LEU A 400 -1.33 29.32 39.86
CA LEU A 400 -0.24 28.72 39.11
C LEU A 400 1.11 29.37 39.45
N GLU A 401 1.13 30.70 39.56
CA GLU A 401 2.34 31.43 39.95
C GLU A 401 2.75 31.14 41.41
N GLU A 402 1.78 30.99 42.33
CA GLU A 402 2.05 30.60 43.71
C GLU A 402 2.58 29.16 43.83
N LEU A 403 2.03 28.22 43.07
CA LEU A 403 2.53 26.84 43.00
C LEU A 403 3.97 26.78 42.46
N GLN A 404 4.29 27.56 41.43
CA GLN A 404 5.64 27.66 40.90
C GLN A 404 6.62 28.23 41.92
N ARG A 405 6.21 29.24 42.71
CA ARG A 405 7.02 29.78 43.82
C ARG A 405 7.26 28.74 44.91
N ILE A 406 6.23 27.97 45.29
CA ILE A 406 6.35 26.91 46.29
C ILE A 406 7.28 25.80 45.80
N GLU A 407 7.20 25.43 44.53
CA GLU A 407 8.06 24.41 43.95
C GLU A 407 9.52 24.87 43.82
N GLU A 408 9.74 26.15 43.47
CA GLU A 408 11.07 26.74 43.43
C GLU A 408 11.67 26.88 44.85
N GLU A 409 10.85 27.22 45.85
CA GLU A 409 11.27 27.27 47.25
C GLU A 409 11.54 25.87 47.82
N GLU A 410 10.73 24.87 47.47
CA GLU A 410 11.00 23.46 47.76
C GLU A 410 12.29 22.99 47.09
N ARG A 411 12.55 23.38 45.84
CA ARG A 411 13.80 23.06 45.14
C ARG A 411 14.99 23.68 45.85
N LYS A 412 14.88 24.93 46.31
CA LYS A 412 15.90 25.62 47.12
C LYS A 412 16.07 24.99 48.52
N ARG A 413 15.00 24.48 49.14
CA ARG A 413 15.05 23.74 50.42
C ARG A 413 15.67 22.35 50.26
N ARG A 414 15.38 21.64 49.16
CA ARG A 414 16.02 20.37 48.78
C ARG A 414 17.52 20.53 48.60
N ALA A 415 17.96 21.64 48.00
CA ALA A 415 19.38 21.98 47.87
C ALA A 415 20.08 22.30 49.21
N ARG A 416 19.32 22.69 50.24
CA ARG A 416 19.83 22.96 51.61
C ARG A 416 19.75 21.75 52.56
N GLY A 417 19.27 20.59 52.09
CA GLY A 417 19.26 19.35 52.88
C GLY A 417 18.15 19.24 53.93
N GLU A 418 17.23 20.20 54.01
CA GLU A 418 16.11 20.20 54.95
C GLU A 418 14.92 19.44 54.34
N ARG A 419 14.85 18.12 54.55
CA ARG A 419 13.73 17.28 54.08
C ARG A 419 12.70 17.07 55.20
N PRO A 420 11.45 17.58 55.08
CA PRO A 420 10.36 17.15 55.93
C PRO A 420 9.97 15.69 55.64
N SER A 421 9.41 15.01 56.65
CA SER A 421 9.07 13.58 56.53
C SER A 421 8.02 13.34 55.44
N LEU A 422 8.09 12.16 54.81
CA LEU A 422 7.16 11.73 53.74
C LEU A 422 5.68 11.88 54.14
N ARG A 423 5.36 11.63 55.41
CA ARG A 423 4.00 11.80 55.96
C ARG A 423 3.55 13.27 55.99
N ALA A 424 4.45 14.21 56.29
CA ALA A 424 4.14 15.64 56.27
C ALA A 424 3.97 16.16 54.83
N ARG A 425 4.74 15.61 53.88
CA ARG A 425 4.62 15.94 52.45
C ARG A 425 3.30 15.44 51.85
N LEU A 426 2.90 14.21 52.21
CA LEU A 426 1.61 13.64 51.81
C LEU A 426 0.43 14.38 52.45
N ALA A 427 0.52 14.78 53.72
CA ALA A 427 -0.53 15.57 54.37
C ALA A 427 -0.71 16.96 53.74
N ALA A 428 0.38 17.64 53.39
CA ALA A 428 0.33 18.94 52.70
C ALA A 428 -0.27 18.81 51.29
N LYS A 429 0.12 17.77 50.53
CA LYS A 429 -0.44 17.53 49.18
C LYS A 429 -1.92 17.14 49.23
N LYS A 430 -2.31 16.31 50.21
CA LYS A 430 -3.71 15.91 50.42
C LYS A 430 -4.58 17.08 50.90
N ALA A 431 -4.03 18.01 51.67
CA ALA A 431 -4.72 19.25 52.06
C ALA A 431 -4.93 20.21 50.88
N ILE A 432 -3.99 20.29 49.94
CA ILE A 432 -4.12 21.11 48.72
C ILE A 432 -5.19 20.51 47.79
N VAL A 433 -5.21 19.18 47.62
CA VAL A 433 -6.24 18.50 46.82
C VAL A 433 -7.62 18.59 47.48
N ALA A 434 -7.71 18.50 48.81
CA ALA A 434 -8.96 18.66 49.56
C ALA A 434 -9.48 20.11 49.55
N ALA A 435 -8.60 21.12 49.59
CA ALA A 435 -8.97 22.52 49.44
C ALA A 435 -9.43 22.83 48.00
N ASN A 436 -8.84 22.19 47.00
CA ASN A 436 -9.20 22.36 45.59
C ASN A 436 -10.48 21.62 45.16
N SER A 437 -10.92 20.62 45.93
CA SER A 437 -12.20 19.93 45.73
C SER A 437 -13.37 20.59 46.49
N ALA A 438 -13.10 21.64 47.26
CA ALA A 438 -14.10 22.41 48.00
C ALA A 438 -14.30 23.82 47.42
N VAL A 439 -14.97 23.92 46.27
CA VAL A 439 -15.64 25.16 45.82
C VAL A 439 -17.12 24.83 45.55
N PRO A 440 -18.09 25.64 46.02
CA PRO A 440 -19.35 25.16 46.57
C PRO A 440 -20.42 24.94 45.50
N GLN A 441 -20.65 23.68 45.11
CA GLN A 441 -21.80 23.31 44.27
C GLN A 441 -23.10 23.02 45.04
N ARG A 442 -23.21 23.33 46.35
CA ARG A 442 -24.41 23.00 47.14
C ARG A 442 -25.26 24.15 47.69
N SER A 443 -24.95 25.43 47.42
CA SER A 443 -25.83 26.54 47.87
C SER A 443 -26.72 27.14 46.77
N LYS A 444 -26.27 27.24 45.51
CA LYS A 444 -27.07 27.87 44.43
C LYS A 444 -28.18 26.98 43.83
N GLN A 445 -28.11 25.65 44.00
CA GLN A 445 -29.18 24.75 43.56
C GLN A 445 -30.39 24.71 44.52
N ARG A 446 -30.20 25.04 45.81
CA ARG A 446 -31.30 25.07 46.79
C ARG A 446 -32.13 26.35 46.69
N GLU A 447 -31.51 27.50 46.45
CA GLU A 447 -32.25 28.76 46.23
C GLU A 447 -32.99 28.77 44.88
N ALA A 448 -32.45 28.12 43.85
CA ALA A 448 -33.14 27.96 42.57
C ALA A 448 -34.34 26.98 42.64
N GLN A 449 -34.32 26.00 43.55
CA GLN A 449 -35.46 25.08 43.76
C GLN A 449 -36.55 25.68 44.66
N GLU A 450 -36.21 26.53 45.64
CA GLU A 450 -37.20 27.22 46.47
C GLU A 450 -37.89 28.39 45.75
N ALA A 451 -37.20 29.08 44.82
CA ALA A 451 -37.80 30.13 44.00
C ALA A 451 -38.82 29.61 42.98
N VAL A 452 -38.64 28.37 42.48
CA VAL A 452 -39.57 27.72 41.54
C VAL A 452 -40.81 27.16 42.25
N ALA A 453 -40.70 26.83 43.55
CA ALA A 453 -41.85 26.41 44.36
C ALA A 453 -42.76 27.59 44.76
N SER A 454 -42.23 28.82 44.89
CA SER A 454 -43.00 30.01 45.26
C SER A 454 -43.77 30.67 44.10
N GLN A 455 -43.58 30.23 42.84
CA GLN A 455 -44.29 30.77 41.68
C GLN A 455 -45.45 29.88 41.18
N ARG A 456 -45.79 28.82 41.92
CA ARG A 456 -46.93 27.94 41.61
C ARG A 456 -48.19 28.20 42.45
N ASP A 457 -48.17 29.14 43.39
CA ASP A 457 -49.33 29.55 44.18
C ASP A 457 -49.52 31.08 44.15
N ILE A 458 -49.81 31.66 42.98
CA ILE A 458 -50.62 32.89 42.79
C ILE A 458 -51.44 32.74 41.51
#